data_AF-A0A662GP65-F1
#
_entry.id   AF-A0A662GP65-F1
#
_cell.length_a   1.000
_cell.length_b   1.000
_cell.length_c   1.000
_cell.angle_alpha   90.00
_cell.angle_beta   90.00
_cell.angle_gamma   90.00
#
_symmetry.space_group_name_H-M   'P 1'
#
loop_
_entity.id
_entity.type
_entity.pdbx_description
1 polymer ?
#
loop_
_entity_poly.entity_id
_entity_poly.type
_entity_poly.pdbx_seq_one_letter_code
_entity_poly.pdbx_strand_id
1 'polypeptide(L)'
;MQVKSLIHANFITRILFKEFIISMTVLSIIQAFFLSLMLPSIAISLRPYSYHIHFSPSPKLLAPVISITSYIYGIIAVIAAAQIASEIERGDAALYLSFPISRLSYIFSWIIAAIVFPSVMYFLSLSIPLLIIEPKLLFGIGGEELLLIVLQVSTSAIISFLAAIILKRRAFALAVGMFEYIILPFIFTFIIALLSSYLSYTGQSFTSSNIWWFAILYPYNYYLFFDYLGVKWFEAACVNIPFLLFILAFLIIYTKRYFEAG
;
A
#
# COMPACT_ATOMS: atom_id res chain seq x y z
N MET A 1 -6.06 27.36 -5.86
CA MET A 1 -5.07 26.43 -5.23
C MET A 1 -4.96 25.10 -5.98
N GLN A 2 -6.08 24.41 -6.29
CA GLN A 2 -6.10 23.07 -6.89
C GLN A 2 -5.39 22.93 -8.26
N VAL A 3 -5.49 23.94 -9.13
CA VAL A 3 -4.90 23.87 -10.49
C VAL A 3 -3.36 23.80 -10.45
N LYS A 4 -2.72 24.52 -9.54
CA LYS A 4 -1.25 24.55 -9.43
C LYS A 4 -0.66 23.24 -8.90
N SER A 5 -1.31 22.63 -7.89
CA SER A 5 -0.88 21.33 -7.37
C SER A 5 -1.06 20.22 -8.39
N LEU A 6 -2.13 20.25 -9.19
CA LEU A 6 -2.34 19.27 -10.26
C LEU A 6 -1.31 19.41 -11.38
N ILE A 7 -0.95 20.64 -11.78
CA ILE A 7 0.09 20.88 -12.79
C ILE A 7 1.44 20.36 -12.30
N HIS A 8 1.81 20.64 -11.04
CA HIS A 8 3.08 20.18 -10.50
C HIS A 8 3.09 18.65 -10.25
N ALA A 9 1.97 18.07 -9.80
CA ALA A 9 1.82 16.63 -9.74
C ALA A 9 2.01 15.99 -11.12
N ASN A 10 1.47 16.59 -12.18
CA ASN A 10 1.64 16.11 -13.57
C ASN A 10 3.11 16.22 -14.04
N PHE A 11 3.84 17.24 -13.58
CA PHE A 11 5.27 17.33 -13.84
C PHE A 11 6.05 16.22 -13.13
N ILE A 12 5.79 15.99 -11.84
CA ILE A 12 6.42 14.91 -11.06
C ILE A 12 6.11 13.54 -11.68
N THR A 13 4.84 13.29 -12.06
CA THR A 13 4.45 12.03 -12.69
C THR A 13 5.08 11.87 -14.06
N ARG A 14 5.34 12.94 -14.81
CA ARG A 14 6.13 12.88 -16.06
C ARG A 14 7.58 12.51 -15.82
N ILE A 15 8.20 13.01 -14.76
CA ILE A 15 9.56 12.60 -14.36
C ILE A 15 9.58 11.11 -14.04
N LEU A 16 8.61 10.66 -13.23
CA LEU A 16 8.49 9.27 -12.79
C LEU A 16 7.81 8.34 -13.82
N PHE A 17 7.46 8.86 -14.99
CA PHE A 17 6.58 8.15 -15.93
C PHE A 17 7.20 6.86 -16.44
N LYS A 18 8.52 6.90 -16.71
CA LYS A 18 9.26 5.74 -17.20
C LYS A 18 9.29 4.63 -16.15
N GLU A 19 9.59 5.00 -14.91
CA GLU A 19 9.60 4.11 -13.75
C GLU A 19 8.21 3.50 -13.56
N PHE A 20 7.17 4.32 -13.59
CA PHE A 20 5.79 3.88 -13.48
C PHE A 20 5.35 2.93 -14.59
N ILE A 21 5.73 3.17 -15.86
CA ILE A 21 5.43 2.24 -16.97
C ILE A 21 6.15 0.90 -16.76
N ILE A 22 7.43 0.92 -16.40
CA ILE A 22 8.20 -0.31 -16.18
C ILE A 22 7.55 -1.11 -15.05
N SER A 23 7.27 -0.44 -13.94
CA SER A 23 6.59 -1.01 -12.78
C SER A 23 5.23 -1.61 -13.11
N MET A 24 4.40 -0.91 -13.90
CA MET A 24 3.12 -1.42 -14.36
C MET A 24 3.26 -2.65 -15.26
N THR A 25 4.23 -2.61 -16.18
CA THR A 25 4.48 -3.73 -17.09
C THR A 25 4.90 -4.97 -16.29
N VAL A 26 5.79 -4.79 -15.31
CA VAL A 26 6.22 -5.87 -14.40
C VAL A 26 5.04 -6.40 -13.57
N LEU A 27 4.23 -5.51 -12.98
CA LEU A 27 3.02 -5.86 -12.24
C LEU A 27 2.07 -6.70 -13.10
N SER A 28 1.75 -6.22 -14.31
CA SER A 28 0.87 -6.91 -15.24
C SER A 28 1.40 -8.26 -15.69
N ILE A 29 2.72 -8.39 -15.96
CA ILE A 29 3.34 -9.67 -16.33
C ILE A 29 3.25 -10.67 -15.17
N ILE A 30 3.64 -10.25 -13.96
CA ILE A 30 3.59 -11.11 -12.77
C ILE A 30 2.15 -11.53 -12.50
N GLN A 31 1.22 -10.60 -12.57
CA GLN A 31 -0.19 -10.89 -12.37
C GLN A 31 -0.74 -11.86 -13.43
N ALA A 32 -0.44 -11.65 -14.71
CA ALA A 32 -0.86 -12.54 -15.79
C ALA A 32 -0.28 -13.95 -15.61
N PHE A 33 0.99 -14.06 -15.21
CA PHE A 33 1.62 -15.33 -14.90
C PHE A 33 0.91 -16.06 -13.76
N PHE A 34 0.66 -15.39 -12.62
CA PHE A 34 -0.03 -16.01 -11.50
C PHE A 34 -1.49 -16.37 -11.83
N LEU A 35 -2.21 -15.50 -12.53
CA LEU A 35 -3.56 -15.82 -12.99
C LEU A 35 -3.57 -17.03 -13.92
N SER A 36 -2.58 -17.17 -14.81
CA SER A 36 -2.46 -18.33 -15.69
C SER A 36 -2.25 -19.63 -14.93
N LEU A 37 -1.45 -19.61 -13.86
CA LEU A 37 -1.25 -20.78 -12.98
C LEU A 37 -2.54 -21.14 -12.22
N MET A 38 -3.38 -20.16 -11.94
CA MET A 38 -4.65 -20.34 -11.22
C MET A 38 -5.84 -20.61 -12.15
N LEU A 39 -5.67 -20.54 -13.47
CA LEU A 39 -6.74 -20.85 -14.43
C LEU A 39 -7.39 -22.22 -14.20
N PRO A 40 -6.66 -23.31 -13.87
CA PRO A 40 -7.29 -24.60 -13.60
C PRO A 40 -8.20 -24.57 -12.36
N SER A 41 -7.77 -23.92 -11.27
CA SER A 41 -8.57 -23.81 -10.03
C SER A 41 -9.75 -22.85 -10.20
N ILE A 42 -9.57 -21.77 -10.96
CA ILE A 42 -10.65 -20.87 -11.40
C ILE A 42 -11.68 -21.65 -12.24
N ALA A 43 -11.23 -22.42 -13.22
CA ALA A 43 -12.12 -23.19 -14.09
C ALA A 43 -12.90 -24.29 -13.36
N ILE A 44 -12.30 -24.93 -12.35
CA ILE A 44 -12.97 -25.94 -11.52
C ILE A 44 -13.99 -25.28 -10.59
N SER A 45 -13.65 -24.15 -9.97
CA SER A 45 -14.56 -23.43 -9.06
C SER A 45 -15.73 -22.74 -9.77
N LEU A 46 -15.58 -22.41 -11.06
CA LEU A 46 -16.64 -21.84 -11.90
C LEU A 46 -17.58 -22.89 -12.52
N ARG A 47 -17.30 -24.19 -12.42
CA ARG A 47 -18.23 -25.22 -12.91
C ARG A 47 -19.46 -25.30 -11.98
N PRO A 48 -20.69 -25.19 -12.52
CA PRO A 48 -21.88 -25.41 -11.73
C PRO A 48 -22.03 -26.91 -11.50
N TYR A 49 -21.50 -27.43 -10.39
CA TYR A 49 -22.03 -28.69 -9.87
C TYR A 49 -23.36 -28.38 -9.22
N SER A 50 -24.41 -28.96 -9.80
CA SER A 50 -25.82 -28.77 -9.51
C SER A 50 -26.19 -28.78 -8.02
N TYR A 51 -27.30 -28.08 -7.73
CA TYR A 51 -28.16 -28.09 -6.53
C TYR A 51 -27.88 -27.06 -5.42
N HIS A 52 -28.68 -25.99 -5.47
CA HIS A 52 -29.15 -25.16 -4.34
C HIS A 52 -28.16 -24.83 -3.22
N ILE A 53 -27.09 -24.11 -3.52
CA ILE A 53 -26.38 -23.33 -2.49
C ILE A 53 -26.03 -22.00 -3.12
N HIS A 54 -26.39 -20.89 -2.45
CA HIS A 54 -25.98 -19.55 -2.83
C HIS A 54 -24.48 -19.55 -3.13
N PHE A 55 -24.12 -19.29 -4.40
CA PHE A 55 -22.74 -19.17 -4.84
C PHE A 55 -22.14 -17.91 -4.19
N SER A 56 -21.52 -18.08 -3.04
CA SER A 56 -20.53 -17.15 -2.53
C SER A 56 -19.20 -17.63 -3.08
N PRO A 57 -18.68 -17.09 -4.20
CA PRO A 57 -17.30 -17.37 -4.60
C PRO A 57 -16.43 -17.14 -3.37
N SER A 58 -15.59 -18.11 -2.99
CA SER A 58 -14.77 -17.92 -1.80
C SER A 58 -13.92 -16.66 -2.03
N PRO A 59 -14.05 -15.63 -1.17
CA PRO A 59 -13.47 -14.31 -1.45
C PRO A 59 -11.93 -14.32 -1.54
N LYS A 60 -11.30 -15.47 -1.26
CA LYS A 60 -9.86 -15.65 -1.13
C LYS A 60 -9.21 -16.43 -2.28
N LEU A 61 -9.96 -16.80 -3.33
CA LEU A 61 -9.37 -17.49 -4.49
C LEU A 61 -8.24 -16.65 -5.11
N LEU A 62 -8.37 -15.32 -5.14
CA LEU A 62 -7.38 -14.41 -5.71
C LEU A 62 -6.35 -13.89 -4.70
N ALA A 63 -6.48 -14.25 -3.41
CA ALA A 63 -5.63 -13.72 -2.34
C ALA A 63 -4.11 -13.87 -2.60
N PRO A 64 -3.59 -14.98 -3.17
CA PRO A 64 -2.16 -15.09 -3.48
C PRO A 64 -1.70 -14.09 -4.55
N VAL A 65 -2.50 -13.90 -5.60
CA VAL A 65 -2.19 -12.94 -6.67
C VAL A 65 -2.18 -11.53 -6.10
N ILE A 66 -3.26 -11.18 -5.40
CA ILE A 66 -3.47 -9.87 -4.78
C ILE A 66 -2.34 -9.57 -3.79
N SER A 67 -1.96 -10.54 -2.95
CA SER A 67 -0.87 -10.39 -1.98
C SER A 67 0.45 -10.05 -2.66
N ILE A 68 0.87 -10.83 -3.66
CA ILE A 68 2.15 -10.62 -4.35
C ILE A 68 2.15 -9.29 -5.11
N THR A 69 1.07 -8.99 -5.83
CA THR A 69 0.97 -7.72 -6.56
C THR A 69 0.91 -6.52 -5.62
N SER A 70 0.32 -6.67 -4.43
CA SER A 70 0.28 -5.63 -3.40
C SER A 70 1.68 -5.29 -2.88
N TYR A 71 2.56 -6.29 -2.72
CA TYR A 71 3.95 -6.08 -2.29
C TYR A 71 4.73 -5.24 -3.32
N ILE A 72 4.58 -5.56 -4.60
CA ILE A 72 5.24 -4.80 -5.67
C ILE A 72 4.68 -3.37 -5.73
N TYR A 73 3.35 -3.23 -5.61
CA TYR A 73 2.70 -1.93 -5.50
C TYR A 73 3.25 -1.09 -4.35
N GLY A 74 3.42 -1.67 -3.15
CA GLY A 74 4.01 -0.97 -2.01
C GLY A 74 5.46 -0.54 -2.23
N ILE A 75 6.28 -1.39 -2.84
CA ILE A 75 7.66 -1.05 -3.23
C ILE A 75 7.68 0.18 -4.14
N ILE A 76 6.81 0.22 -5.15
CA ILE A 76 6.72 1.35 -6.09
C ILE A 76 6.31 2.64 -5.38
N ALA A 77 5.30 2.57 -4.51
CA ALA A 77 4.83 3.73 -3.76
C ALA A 77 5.92 4.25 -2.81
N VAL A 78 6.66 3.38 -2.13
CA VAL A 78 7.81 3.74 -1.28
C VAL A 78 8.91 4.41 -2.11
N ILE A 79 9.26 3.87 -3.29
CA ILE A 79 10.28 4.47 -4.16
C ILE A 79 9.85 5.87 -4.62
N ALA A 80 8.60 6.03 -5.04
CA ALA A 80 8.04 7.30 -5.47
C ALA A 80 8.01 8.31 -4.31
N ALA A 81 7.62 7.88 -3.11
CA ALA A 81 7.59 8.71 -1.92
C ALA A 81 8.98 9.19 -1.49
N ALA A 82 10.00 8.33 -1.57
CA ALA A 82 11.37 8.69 -1.24
C ALA A 82 12.02 9.63 -2.27
N GLN A 83 11.48 9.73 -3.49
CA GLN A 83 12.05 10.54 -4.56
C GLN A 83 12.09 12.04 -4.20
N ILE A 84 11.17 12.53 -3.39
CA ILE A 84 11.18 13.93 -2.91
C ILE A 84 12.50 14.30 -2.22
N ALA A 85 13.11 13.36 -1.47
CA ALA A 85 14.39 13.62 -0.83
C ALA A 85 15.51 13.84 -1.85
N SER A 86 15.40 13.29 -3.06
CA SER A 86 16.36 13.58 -4.13
C SER A 86 16.30 15.02 -4.59
N GLU A 87 15.11 15.61 -4.68
CA GLU A 87 14.95 17.02 -5.05
C GLU A 87 15.39 17.95 -3.92
N ILE A 88 15.14 17.56 -2.66
CA ILE A 88 15.62 18.29 -1.48
C ILE A 88 17.16 18.23 -1.43
N GLU A 89 17.75 17.07 -1.64
CA GLU A 89 19.21 16.85 -1.59
C GLU A 89 19.95 17.62 -2.69
N ARG A 90 19.33 17.77 -3.87
CA ARG A 90 19.88 18.55 -5.00
C ARG A 90 19.63 20.06 -4.89
N GLY A 91 18.77 20.49 -3.98
CA GLY A 91 18.36 21.89 -3.86
C GLY A 91 17.28 22.34 -4.86
N ASP A 92 16.81 21.44 -5.73
CA ASP A 92 15.75 21.72 -6.71
C ASP A 92 14.45 22.17 -6.03
N ALA A 93 14.19 21.66 -4.81
CA ALA A 93 13.03 22.06 -4.01
C ALA A 93 12.98 23.57 -3.71
N ALA A 94 14.14 24.24 -3.56
CA ALA A 94 14.19 25.69 -3.32
C ALA A 94 13.74 26.48 -4.55
N LEU A 95 14.05 26.00 -5.75
CA LEU A 95 13.61 26.61 -7.01
C LEU A 95 12.08 26.59 -7.10
N TYR A 96 11.43 25.47 -6.80
CA TYR A 96 9.96 25.38 -6.84
C TYR A 96 9.25 26.19 -5.74
N LEU A 97 9.88 26.35 -4.57
CA LEU A 97 9.37 27.19 -3.49
C LEU A 97 9.57 28.69 -3.73
N SER A 98 10.50 29.06 -4.62
CA SER A 98 10.69 30.44 -5.07
C SER A 98 9.66 30.87 -6.13
N PHE A 99 9.05 29.91 -6.84
CA PHE A 99 7.87 30.13 -7.68
C PHE A 99 6.59 30.26 -6.82
N PRO A 100 5.47 30.80 -7.35
CA PRO A 100 4.24 31.05 -6.57
C PRO A 100 3.42 29.77 -6.29
N ILE A 101 4.10 28.69 -5.89
CA ILE A 101 3.54 27.43 -5.40
C ILE A 101 3.67 27.43 -3.89
N SER A 102 2.54 27.28 -3.18
CA SER A 102 2.57 27.17 -1.73
C SER A 102 3.24 25.86 -1.29
N ARG A 103 3.93 25.86 -0.14
CA ARG A 103 4.54 24.65 0.46
C ARG A 103 3.56 23.48 0.53
N LEU A 104 2.33 23.77 0.95
CA LEU A 104 1.24 22.79 1.01
C LEU A 104 0.93 22.22 -0.38
N SER A 105 0.80 23.07 -1.40
CA SER A 105 0.56 22.62 -2.78
C SER A 105 1.69 21.72 -3.28
N TYR A 106 2.95 22.00 -2.93
CA TYR A 106 4.09 21.15 -3.29
C TYR A 106 3.98 19.76 -2.65
N ILE A 107 3.74 19.69 -1.33
CA ILE A 107 3.59 18.41 -0.61
C ILE A 107 2.39 17.61 -1.12
N PHE A 108 1.25 18.27 -1.34
CA PHE A 108 0.07 17.61 -1.89
C PHE A 108 0.33 17.05 -3.29
N SER A 109 1.12 17.74 -4.11
CA SER A 109 1.50 17.24 -5.44
C SER A 109 2.29 15.94 -5.34
N TRP A 110 3.20 15.87 -4.38
CA TRP A 110 3.98 14.68 -4.09
C TRP A 110 3.14 13.54 -3.51
N ILE A 111 2.20 13.82 -2.60
CA ILE A 111 1.25 12.81 -2.09
C ILE A 111 0.44 12.22 -3.24
N ILE A 112 -0.05 13.06 -4.16
CA ILE A 112 -0.79 12.61 -5.34
C ILE A 112 0.10 11.72 -6.22
N ALA A 113 1.33 12.16 -6.50
CA ALA A 113 2.25 11.43 -7.38
C ALA A 113 2.74 10.10 -6.77
N ALA A 114 2.95 10.04 -5.45
CA ALA A 114 3.52 8.88 -4.77
C ALA A 114 2.49 7.87 -4.26
N ILE A 115 1.25 8.30 -3.99
CA ILE A 115 0.20 7.45 -3.41
C ILE A 115 -0.95 7.26 -4.38
N VAL A 116 -1.57 8.36 -4.83
CA VAL A 116 -2.78 8.28 -5.66
C VAL A 116 -2.47 7.66 -7.02
N PHE A 117 -1.40 8.09 -7.68
CA PHE A 117 -1.06 7.58 -9.00
C PHE A 117 -0.70 6.08 -8.97
N PRO A 118 0.20 5.59 -8.08
CA PRO A 118 0.44 4.16 -7.90
C PRO A 118 -0.81 3.36 -7.52
N SER A 119 -1.72 3.91 -6.71
CA SER A 119 -2.98 3.24 -6.34
C SER A 119 -3.88 3.01 -7.56
N VAL A 120 -4.06 4.05 -8.39
CA VAL A 120 -4.86 3.96 -9.62
C VAL A 120 -4.21 2.99 -10.60
N MET A 121 -2.89 3.06 -10.74
CA MET A 121 -2.11 2.13 -11.54
C MET A 121 -2.32 0.68 -11.10
N TYR A 122 -2.18 0.39 -9.81
CA TYR A 122 -2.43 -0.93 -9.26
C TYR A 122 -3.85 -1.43 -9.53
N PHE A 123 -4.86 -0.57 -9.36
CA PHE A 123 -6.24 -0.92 -9.65
C PHE A 123 -6.46 -1.27 -11.13
N LEU A 124 -5.84 -0.50 -12.05
CA LEU A 124 -5.92 -0.76 -13.49
C LEU A 124 -5.13 -2.01 -13.88
N SER A 125 -3.93 -2.23 -13.34
CA SER A 125 -3.16 -3.44 -13.59
C SER A 125 -3.92 -4.67 -13.14
N LEU A 126 -4.68 -4.54 -12.05
CA LEU A 126 -5.48 -5.61 -11.50
C LEU A 126 -6.73 -5.88 -12.33
N SER A 127 -7.46 -4.82 -12.70
CA SER A 127 -8.77 -4.93 -13.33
C SER A 127 -8.70 -5.37 -14.79
N ILE A 128 -7.72 -4.90 -15.56
CA ILE A 128 -7.62 -5.17 -17.00
C ILE A 128 -7.46 -6.68 -17.29
N PRO A 129 -6.51 -7.43 -16.69
CA PRO A 129 -6.38 -8.87 -16.93
C PRO A 129 -7.61 -9.66 -16.47
N LEU A 130 -8.23 -9.27 -15.36
CA LEU A 130 -9.41 -9.97 -14.85
C LEU A 130 -10.63 -9.79 -15.76
N LEU A 131 -10.81 -8.59 -16.33
CA LEU A 131 -11.85 -8.34 -17.35
C LEU A 131 -11.65 -9.19 -18.60
N ILE A 132 -10.40 -9.46 -18.98
CA ILE A 132 -10.07 -10.27 -20.16
C ILE A 132 -10.32 -11.77 -19.89
N ILE A 133 -9.98 -12.25 -18.69
CA ILE A 133 -10.10 -13.67 -18.34
C ILE A 133 -11.55 -14.05 -18.03
N GLU A 134 -12.17 -13.39 -17.06
CA GLU A 134 -13.55 -13.64 -16.63
C GLU A 134 -14.05 -12.44 -15.80
N PRO A 135 -14.95 -11.60 -16.34
CA PRO A 135 -15.44 -10.40 -15.65
C PRO A 135 -16.09 -10.68 -14.28
N LYS A 136 -16.66 -11.88 -14.07
CA LYS A 136 -17.25 -12.26 -12.79
C LYS A 136 -16.23 -12.32 -11.64
N LEU A 137 -14.95 -12.53 -11.95
CA LEU A 137 -13.88 -12.55 -10.95
C LEU A 137 -13.68 -11.18 -10.30
N LEU A 138 -14.01 -10.08 -10.98
CA LEU A 138 -13.94 -8.74 -10.37
C LEU A 138 -14.92 -8.59 -9.20
N PHE A 139 -16.11 -9.19 -9.30
CA PHE A 139 -17.08 -9.20 -8.20
C PHE A 139 -16.70 -10.17 -7.08
N GLY A 140 -15.76 -11.08 -7.35
CA GLY A 140 -15.16 -11.98 -6.36
C GLY A 140 -14.05 -11.34 -5.54
N ILE A 141 -13.53 -10.17 -5.94
CA ILE A 141 -12.59 -9.40 -5.14
C ILE A 141 -13.39 -8.60 -4.12
N GLY A 142 -13.21 -8.94 -2.84
CA GLY A 142 -13.75 -8.13 -1.77
C GLY A 142 -13.19 -6.72 -1.87
N GLY A 143 -14.05 -5.71 -2.04
CA GLY A 143 -13.63 -4.30 -2.00
C GLY A 143 -12.90 -3.94 -0.70
N GLU A 144 -13.16 -4.71 0.37
CA GLU A 144 -12.42 -4.73 1.62
C GLU A 144 -10.91 -5.01 1.46
N GLU A 145 -10.50 -6.00 0.66
CA GLU A 145 -9.09 -6.34 0.48
C GLU A 145 -8.33 -5.21 -0.22
N LEU A 146 -8.92 -4.66 -1.28
CA LEU A 146 -8.35 -3.51 -2.00
C LEU A 146 -8.22 -2.29 -1.09
N LEU A 147 -9.23 -2.02 -0.27
CA LEU A 147 -9.20 -0.92 0.69
C LEU A 147 -8.07 -1.10 1.71
N LEU A 148 -7.93 -2.28 2.30
CA LEU A 148 -6.87 -2.57 3.28
C LEU A 148 -5.48 -2.48 2.66
N ILE A 149 -5.31 -2.93 1.41
CA ILE A 149 -4.04 -2.79 0.67
C ILE A 149 -3.70 -1.32 0.44
N VAL A 150 -4.67 -0.52 -0.02
CA VAL A 150 -4.47 0.92 -0.23
C VAL A 150 -4.12 1.61 1.08
N LEU A 151 -4.78 1.26 2.19
CA LEU A 151 -4.45 1.79 3.51
C LEU A 151 -3.02 1.43 3.92
N GLN A 152 -2.66 0.14 3.88
CA GLN A 152 -1.32 -0.34 4.23
C GLN A 152 -0.22 0.34 3.42
N VAL A 153 -0.37 0.38 2.09
CA VAL A 153 0.62 1.00 1.21
C VAL A 153 0.68 2.51 1.40
N SER A 154 -0.46 3.17 1.65
CA SER A 154 -0.47 4.60 1.97
C SER A 154 0.28 4.87 3.27
N THR A 155 0.12 4.04 4.30
CA THR A 155 0.86 4.17 5.56
C THR A 155 2.36 4.09 5.33
N SER A 156 2.83 3.05 4.63
CA SER A 156 4.26 2.85 4.34
C SER A 156 4.85 3.93 3.43
N ALA A 157 4.11 4.37 2.41
CA ALA A 157 4.53 5.46 1.55
C ALA A 157 4.67 6.77 2.34
N ILE A 158 3.73 7.08 3.23
CA ILE A 158 3.80 8.26 4.09
C ILE A 158 4.97 8.17 5.07
N ILE A 159 5.25 6.99 5.64
CA ILE A 159 6.43 6.79 6.52
C ILE A 159 7.72 7.07 5.75
N SER A 160 7.85 6.52 4.54
CA SER A 160 9.02 6.79 3.68
C SER A 160 9.12 8.26 3.29
N PHE A 161 7.99 8.91 3.01
CA PHE A 161 7.91 10.34 2.71
C PHE A 161 8.33 11.21 3.91
N LEU A 162 7.89 10.86 5.11
CA LEU A 162 8.27 11.54 6.33
C LEU A 162 9.78 11.40 6.57
N ALA A 163 10.32 10.19 6.41
CA ALA A 163 11.75 9.94 6.47
C ALA A 163 12.51 10.76 5.42
N ALA A 164 11.98 10.90 4.21
CA ALA A 164 12.55 11.73 3.14
C ALA A 164 12.68 13.19 3.56
N ILE A 165 11.65 13.76 4.19
CA ILE A 165 11.68 15.15 4.65
C ILE A 165 12.61 15.35 5.83
N ILE A 166 12.60 14.44 6.81
CA ILE A 166 13.41 14.56 8.04
C ILE A 166 14.89 14.36 7.74
N LEU A 167 15.22 13.30 6.98
CA LEU A 167 16.60 12.89 6.73
C LEU A 167 17.22 13.62 5.53
N LYS A 168 16.39 14.24 4.67
CA LYS A 168 16.80 15.02 3.48
C LYS A 168 17.75 14.27 2.54
N ARG A 169 17.70 12.93 2.56
CA ARG A 169 18.57 12.04 1.78
C ARG A 169 17.76 10.87 1.24
N ARG A 170 17.80 10.68 -0.08
CA ARG A 170 16.99 9.65 -0.74
C ARG A 170 17.31 8.25 -0.25
N ALA A 171 18.61 7.93 -0.10
CA ALA A 171 19.06 6.59 0.28
C ALA A 171 18.51 6.16 1.64
N PHE A 172 18.50 7.05 2.63
CA PHE A 172 17.97 6.74 3.95
C PHE A 172 16.44 6.63 3.96
N ALA A 173 15.73 7.50 3.22
CA ALA A 173 14.28 7.44 3.10
C ALA A 173 13.80 6.13 2.44
N LEU A 174 14.52 5.68 1.41
CA LEU A 174 14.32 4.38 0.78
C LEU A 174 14.62 3.26 1.77
N ALA A 175 15.76 3.31 2.47
CA ALA A 175 16.13 2.27 3.43
C ALA A 175 15.08 2.11 4.54
N VAL A 176 14.59 3.22 5.11
CA VAL A 176 13.51 3.21 6.12
C VAL A 176 12.22 2.63 5.54
N GLY A 177 11.79 3.09 4.37
CA GLY A 177 10.56 2.60 3.74
C GLY A 177 10.63 1.13 3.33
N MET A 178 11.77 0.66 2.80
CA MET A 178 11.97 -0.75 2.43
C MET A 178 12.10 -1.64 3.66
N PHE A 179 12.82 -1.18 4.69
CA PHE A 179 12.92 -1.91 5.95
C PHE A 179 11.55 -2.06 6.60
N GLU A 180 10.78 -0.97 6.69
CA GLU A 180 9.42 -0.99 7.20
C GLU A 180 8.55 -1.91 6.35
N TYR A 181 8.45 -1.70 5.05
CA TYR A 181 7.48 -2.46 4.24
C TYR A 181 7.83 -3.93 4.02
N ILE A 182 9.12 -4.28 3.93
CA ILE A 182 9.57 -5.64 3.60
C ILE A 182 9.98 -6.41 4.86
N ILE A 183 10.86 -5.85 5.69
CA ILE A 183 11.53 -6.60 6.76
C ILE A 183 10.67 -6.62 8.03
N LEU A 184 10.07 -5.48 8.39
CA LEU A 184 9.34 -5.32 9.65
C LEU A 184 8.09 -6.23 9.78
N PRO A 185 7.31 -6.55 8.72
CA PRO A 185 6.24 -7.54 8.80
C PRO A 185 6.75 -8.89 9.29
N PHE A 186 7.92 -9.35 8.80
CA PHE A 186 8.50 -10.62 9.23
C PHE A 186 8.90 -10.58 10.69
N ILE A 187 9.55 -9.48 11.13
CA ILE A 187 9.90 -9.28 12.54
C ILE A 187 8.65 -9.34 13.42
N PHE A 188 7.56 -8.68 13.03
CA PHE A 188 6.32 -8.71 13.77
C PHE A 188 5.65 -10.09 13.77
N THR A 189 5.62 -10.80 12.64
CA THR A 189 5.09 -12.18 12.63
C THR A 189 5.90 -13.10 13.53
N PHE A 190 7.22 -12.92 13.63
CA PHE A 190 8.06 -13.66 14.56
C PHE A 190 7.74 -13.33 16.02
N ILE A 191 7.59 -12.04 16.36
CA ILE A 191 7.17 -11.60 17.70
C ILE A 191 5.79 -12.18 18.06
N ILE A 192 4.85 -12.18 17.12
CA ILE A 192 3.51 -12.75 17.31
C ILE A 192 3.59 -14.27 17.53
N ALA A 193 4.44 -14.98 16.78
CA ALA A 193 4.66 -16.41 16.99
C ALA A 193 5.21 -16.70 18.40
N LEU A 194 6.21 -15.94 18.86
CA LEU A 194 6.73 -16.05 20.23
C LEU A 194 5.64 -15.78 21.28
N LEU A 195 4.84 -14.73 21.09
CA LEU A 195 3.74 -14.38 21.98
C LEU A 195 2.68 -15.51 22.05
N SER A 196 2.29 -16.07 20.90
CA SER A 196 1.35 -17.19 20.85
C SER A 196 1.87 -18.44 21.56
N SER A 197 3.17 -18.72 21.42
CA SER A 197 3.82 -19.84 22.11
C SER A 197 3.85 -19.63 23.63
N TYR A 198 4.17 -18.42 24.07
CA TYR A 198 4.20 -18.06 25.49
C TYR A 198 2.81 -18.12 26.14
N LEU A 199 1.77 -17.62 25.46
CA LEU A 199 0.40 -17.67 25.95
C LEU A 199 -0.11 -19.11 26.02
N SER A 200 0.20 -19.92 25.01
CA SER A 200 -0.10 -21.35 25.02
C SER A 200 0.56 -22.07 26.20
N TYR A 201 1.83 -21.75 26.51
CA TYR A 201 2.54 -22.30 27.66
C TYR A 201 1.92 -21.89 29.00
N THR A 202 1.39 -20.67 29.10
CA THR A 202 0.74 -20.15 30.33
C THR A 202 -0.75 -20.52 30.43
N GLY A 203 -1.28 -21.32 29.49
CA GLY A 203 -2.69 -21.72 29.46
C GLY A 203 -3.66 -20.60 29.08
N GLN A 204 -3.17 -19.47 28.58
CA GLN A 204 -3.98 -18.34 28.13
C GLN A 204 -4.36 -18.50 26.66
N SER A 205 -5.58 -18.08 26.31
CA SER A 205 -6.04 -18.12 24.92
C SER A 205 -5.43 -16.99 24.10
N PHE A 206 -4.88 -17.32 22.93
CA PHE A 206 -4.39 -16.34 21.97
C PHE A 206 -5.56 -15.79 21.14
N THR A 207 -5.82 -14.49 21.24
CA THR A 207 -6.97 -13.83 20.61
C THR A 207 -6.55 -12.66 19.73
N SER A 208 -7.46 -12.17 18.87
CA SER A 208 -7.24 -10.98 18.05
C SER A 208 -6.85 -9.74 18.86
N SER A 209 -7.33 -9.62 20.09
CA SER A 209 -6.97 -8.54 21.01
C SER A 209 -5.49 -8.52 21.43
N ASN A 210 -4.75 -9.62 21.23
CA ASN A 210 -3.32 -9.66 21.54
C ASN A 210 -2.45 -9.11 20.39
N ILE A 211 -3.04 -8.92 19.20
CA ILE A 211 -2.32 -8.61 17.96
C ILE A 211 -2.88 -7.42 17.17
N TRP A 212 -3.88 -6.71 17.70
CA TRP A 212 -4.45 -5.53 17.04
C TRP A 212 -3.41 -4.47 16.67
N TRP A 213 -2.32 -4.36 17.43
CA TRP A 213 -1.22 -3.44 17.16
C TRP A 213 -0.53 -3.71 15.81
N PHE A 214 -0.59 -4.95 15.29
CA PHE A 214 -0.06 -5.29 13.97
C PHE A 214 -0.84 -4.57 12.85
N ALA A 215 -2.15 -4.38 13.05
CA ALA A 215 -3.03 -3.68 12.11
C ALA A 215 -2.72 -2.18 11.99
N ILE A 216 -1.97 -1.59 12.92
CA ILE A 216 -1.56 -0.18 12.86
C ILE A 216 -0.75 0.08 11.59
N LEU A 217 0.20 -0.81 11.27
CA LEU A 217 1.08 -0.68 10.11
C LEU A 217 0.64 -1.59 8.96
N TYR A 218 0.14 -2.80 9.26
CA TYR A 218 -0.13 -3.82 8.26
C TYR A 218 -1.58 -4.33 8.30
N PRO A 219 -2.58 -3.47 8.02
CA PRO A 219 -3.99 -3.84 8.12
C PRO A 219 -4.40 -4.97 7.15
N TYR A 220 -3.82 -5.04 5.95
CA TYR A 220 -4.10 -6.14 5.02
C TYR A 220 -3.48 -7.45 5.48
N ASN A 221 -2.21 -7.42 5.89
CA ASN A 221 -1.55 -8.63 6.42
C ASN A 221 -2.22 -9.14 7.70
N TYR A 222 -2.70 -8.22 8.54
CA TYR A 222 -3.45 -8.55 9.75
C TYR A 222 -4.74 -9.33 9.42
N TYR A 223 -5.52 -8.82 8.45
CA TYR A 223 -6.73 -9.49 7.97
C TYR A 223 -6.43 -10.85 7.34
N LEU A 224 -5.37 -10.94 6.53
CA LEU A 224 -5.05 -12.15 5.79
C LEU A 224 -4.49 -13.26 6.67
N PHE A 225 -3.54 -12.95 7.55
CA PHE A 225 -2.85 -13.97 8.37
C PHE A 225 -3.65 -14.42 9.58
N PHE A 226 -4.50 -13.56 10.14
CA PHE A 226 -5.18 -13.83 11.42
C PHE A 226 -6.69 -14.04 11.30
N ASP A 227 -7.18 -14.31 10.09
CA ASP A 227 -8.58 -14.64 9.83
C ASP A 227 -9.09 -15.81 10.68
N TYR A 228 -8.23 -16.78 10.98
CA TYR A 228 -8.55 -17.93 11.84
C TYR A 228 -8.88 -17.55 13.29
N LEU A 229 -8.53 -16.34 13.72
CA LEU A 229 -8.88 -15.76 15.02
C LEU A 229 -10.20 -14.96 14.99
N GLY A 230 -10.91 -14.97 13.86
CA GLY A 230 -12.16 -14.23 13.68
C GLY A 230 -11.96 -12.72 13.45
N VAL A 231 -10.78 -12.32 13.00
CA VAL A 231 -10.44 -10.93 12.69
C VAL A 231 -11.32 -10.40 11.55
N LYS A 232 -11.82 -9.18 11.70
CA LYS A 232 -12.67 -8.54 10.68
C LYS A 232 -11.95 -7.39 9.99
N TRP A 233 -12.24 -7.20 8.69
CA TRP A 233 -11.61 -6.15 7.88
C TRP A 233 -11.85 -4.75 8.47
N PHE A 234 -13.03 -4.48 9.04
CA PHE A 234 -13.33 -3.16 9.60
C PHE A 234 -12.49 -2.86 10.85
N GLU A 235 -12.14 -3.87 11.65
CA GLU A 235 -11.28 -3.70 12.82
C GLU A 235 -9.88 -3.26 12.36
N ALA A 236 -9.36 -3.90 11.32
CA ALA A 236 -8.08 -3.55 10.71
C ALA A 236 -8.06 -2.09 10.21
N ALA A 237 -9.10 -1.69 9.49
CA ALA A 237 -9.24 -0.32 8.98
C ALA A 237 -9.38 0.71 10.13
N CYS A 238 -10.21 0.42 11.14
CA CYS A 238 -10.41 1.29 12.29
C CYS A 238 -9.14 1.51 13.12
N VAL A 239 -8.23 0.54 13.14
CA VAL A 239 -6.93 0.68 13.82
C VAL A 239 -5.93 1.49 12.97
N ASN A 240 -5.87 1.24 11.67
CA ASN A 240 -4.91 1.90 10.77
C ASN A 240 -5.26 3.38 10.49
N ILE A 241 -6.53 3.70 10.21
CA ILE A 241 -6.94 5.05 9.77
C ILE A 241 -6.53 6.15 10.76
N PRO A 242 -6.75 6.04 12.09
CA PRO A 242 -6.30 7.04 13.04
C PRO A 242 -4.78 7.27 13.00
N PHE A 243 -4.00 6.20 12.85
CA PHE A 243 -2.55 6.29 12.76
C PHE A 243 -2.09 6.94 11.45
N LEU A 244 -2.69 6.55 10.32
CA LEU A 244 -2.46 7.15 9.02
C LEU A 244 -2.73 8.67 9.05
N LEU A 245 -3.87 9.06 9.63
CA LEU A 245 -4.23 10.48 9.78
C LEU A 245 -3.27 11.22 10.71
N PHE A 246 -2.83 10.58 11.81
CA PHE A 246 -1.85 11.14 12.71
C PHE A 246 -0.51 11.42 12.01
N ILE A 247 0.03 10.45 11.28
CA ILE A 247 1.31 10.64 10.55
C ILE A 247 1.13 11.67 9.43
N LEU A 248 0.03 11.65 8.69
CA LEU A 248 -0.24 12.64 7.65
C LEU A 248 -0.34 14.06 8.23
N ALA A 249 -1.03 14.23 9.35
CA ALA A 249 -1.10 15.50 10.06
C ALA A 249 0.30 15.94 10.54
N PHE A 250 1.08 15.03 11.10
CA PHE A 250 2.46 15.29 11.54
C PHE A 250 3.33 15.75 10.37
N LEU A 251 3.26 15.06 9.22
CA LEU A 251 3.97 15.41 7.98
C LEU A 251 3.60 16.83 7.51
N ILE A 252 2.32 17.17 7.47
CA ILE A 252 1.84 18.50 7.04
C ILE A 252 2.30 19.59 8.02
N ILE A 253 2.24 19.35 9.33
CA ILE A 253 2.68 20.31 10.35
C ILE A 253 4.19 20.50 10.29
N TYR A 254 4.95 19.41 10.19
CA TYR A 254 6.41 19.42 10.15
C TYR A 254 6.91 20.20 8.94
N THR A 255 6.39 19.89 7.76
CA THR A 255 6.73 20.59 6.52
C THR A 255 6.33 22.07 6.54
N LYS A 256 5.19 22.43 7.13
CA LYS A 256 4.83 23.84 7.27
C LYS A 256 5.87 24.62 8.09
N ARG A 257 6.43 24.01 9.14
CA ARG A 257 7.38 24.63 10.07
C ARG A 257 8.83 24.64 9.57
N TYR A 258 9.32 23.52 9.05
CA TYR A 258 10.76 23.29 8.83
C TYR A 258 11.19 23.22 7.37
N PHE A 259 10.24 23.27 6.44
CA PHE A 259 10.53 23.33 5.01
C PHE A 259 10.79 24.79 4.63
N GLU A 260 11.96 25.30 5.03
CA GLU A 260 12.41 26.66 4.70
C GLU A 260 12.81 26.75 3.23
N ALA A 261 12.37 27.84 2.57
CA ALA A 261 13.01 28.30 1.35
C ALA A 261 14.34 28.90 1.79
N GLY A 262 15.45 28.28 1.37
CA GLY A 262 16.77 28.89 1.49
C GLY A 262 16.84 30.19 0.72
#